data_AF-A0A1S1T1P1-F1
#
_entry.id   AF-A0A1S1T1P1-F1
#
_cell.length_a   1.000
_cell.length_b   1.000
_cell.length_c   1.000
_cell.angle_alpha   90.00
_cell.angle_beta   90.00
_cell.angle_gamma   90.00
#
_symmetry.space_group_name_H-M   'P 1'
#
loop_
_entity.id
_entity.type
_entity.pdbx_description
1 polymer ?
#
loop_
_entity_poly.entity_id
_entity_poly.type
_entity_poly.pdbx_seq_one_letter_code
_entity_poly.pdbx_strand_id
1 'polypeptide(L)'
;MLVILLGLSTSASSFELPRDLPAREEGLWVIDQIGTISDGKTTFDIQKIWNICLDAKADHALHELELREQQASVASHNETCEEPQSKLSDNSLSWTMHCSGPSPIEDKIGKTYIQHSTTFLASDEARSESVIVNRDNLIQSRGSFVTRMKRLGACQDSLQPGDMMLMHWRVNGEETLKGRQSRNIYSEIANHIEFTKSRLAQQ
;
A
#
# COMPACT_ATOMS: atom_id res chain seq x y z
N MET A 1 -45.39 20.16 -8.58
CA MET A 1 -44.12 20.93 -8.50
C MET A 1 -43.04 19.90 -8.23
N LEU A 2 -42.25 19.56 -9.25
CA LEU A 2 -41.27 18.47 -9.22
C LEU A 2 -39.91 19.07 -8.84
N VAL A 3 -39.39 18.75 -7.66
CA VAL A 3 -38.04 19.15 -7.25
C VAL A 3 -37.09 18.01 -7.63
N ILE A 4 -36.36 18.20 -8.73
CA ILE A 4 -35.26 17.31 -9.12
C ILE A 4 -34.07 17.69 -8.25
N LEU A 5 -33.80 16.90 -7.22
CA LEU A 5 -32.53 16.92 -6.49
C LEU A 5 -31.47 16.29 -7.40
N LEU A 6 -30.71 17.15 -8.09
CA LEU A 6 -29.45 16.77 -8.73
C LEU A 6 -28.48 16.35 -7.62
N GLY A 7 -28.40 15.04 -7.38
CA GLY A 7 -27.34 14.46 -6.59
C GLY A 7 -26.00 14.82 -7.20
N LEU A 8 -25.24 15.65 -6.49
CA LEU A 8 -23.82 15.85 -6.75
C LEU A 8 -23.14 14.51 -6.52
N SER A 9 -22.93 13.77 -7.61
CA SER A 9 -21.98 12.68 -7.64
C SER A 9 -20.62 13.29 -7.34
N THR A 10 -20.19 13.26 -6.08
CA THR A 10 -18.78 13.43 -5.73
C THR A 10 -18.03 12.33 -6.45
N SER A 11 -17.47 12.67 -7.61
CA SER A 11 -16.45 11.87 -8.27
C SER A 11 -15.37 11.63 -7.23
N ALA A 12 -15.27 10.40 -6.72
CA ALA A 12 -14.13 10.00 -5.94
C ALA A 12 -12.91 10.31 -6.81
N SER A 13 -12.13 11.31 -6.41
CA SER A 13 -10.89 11.66 -7.08
C SER A 13 -10.03 10.41 -7.04
N SER A 14 -9.91 9.71 -8.16
CA SER A 14 -9.04 8.55 -8.26
C SER A 14 -7.62 9.03 -8.12
N PHE A 15 -6.87 8.50 -7.16
CA PHE A 15 -5.40 8.54 -7.16
C PHE A 15 -4.86 8.46 -8.59
N GLU A 16 -4.25 9.54 -9.07
CA GLU A 16 -3.61 9.59 -10.38
C GLU A 16 -2.11 9.48 -10.18
N LEU A 17 -1.53 8.45 -10.77
CA LEU A 17 -0.08 8.31 -10.88
C LEU A 17 0.43 9.24 -11.99
N PRO A 18 1.65 9.79 -11.84
CA PRO A 18 2.28 10.55 -12.92
C PRO A 18 2.34 9.71 -14.20
N ARG A 19 2.08 10.32 -15.36
CA ARG A 19 2.04 9.58 -16.66
C ARG A 19 3.41 9.13 -17.14
N ASP A 20 4.46 9.72 -16.59
CA ASP A 20 5.87 9.59 -16.95
C ASP A 20 6.66 8.74 -15.95
N LEU A 21 5.99 7.85 -15.21
CA LEU A 21 6.66 6.92 -14.32
C LEU A 21 7.70 6.07 -15.07
N PRO A 22 8.92 5.94 -14.52
CA PRO A 22 9.86 4.94 -14.99
C PRO A 22 9.25 3.55 -14.90
N ALA A 23 9.13 2.86 -16.03
CA ALA A 23 8.61 1.50 -16.07
C ALA A 23 9.68 0.51 -15.65
N ARG A 24 9.31 -0.43 -14.77
CA ARG A 24 10.12 -1.63 -14.51
C ARG A 24 10.11 -2.54 -15.74
N GLU A 25 11.21 -3.27 -15.94
CA GLU A 25 11.27 -4.31 -16.98
C GLU A 25 10.21 -5.39 -16.77
N GLU A 26 9.62 -5.87 -17.85
CA GLU A 26 8.63 -6.94 -17.79
C GLU A 26 9.26 -8.27 -17.33
N GLY A 27 8.53 -9.03 -16.52
CA GLY A 27 8.93 -10.36 -16.09
C GLY A 27 8.59 -10.66 -14.64
N LEU A 28 9.26 -11.68 -14.08
CA LEU A 28 9.09 -12.09 -12.70
C LEU A 28 9.95 -11.20 -11.79
N TRP A 29 9.33 -10.59 -10.81
CA TRP A 29 9.97 -9.75 -9.80
C TRP A 29 9.87 -10.39 -8.42
N VAL A 30 10.97 -10.34 -7.66
CA VAL A 30 10.92 -10.55 -6.21
C VAL A 30 10.75 -9.20 -5.52
N ILE A 31 9.83 -9.16 -4.55
CA ILE A 31 9.58 -8.00 -3.69
C ILE A 31 9.79 -8.45 -2.24
N ASP A 32 10.95 -8.11 -1.68
CA ASP A 32 11.33 -8.40 -0.30
C ASP A 32 11.11 -7.15 0.55
N GLN A 33 10.01 -7.13 1.28
CA GLN A 33 9.65 -6.08 2.21
C GLN A 33 10.04 -6.49 3.63
N ILE A 34 10.83 -5.65 4.28
CA ILE A 34 11.20 -5.79 5.68
C ILE A 34 10.76 -4.53 6.40
N GLY A 35 10.20 -4.66 7.59
CA GLY A 35 9.86 -3.50 8.39
C GLY A 35 9.73 -3.78 9.86
N THR A 36 9.59 -2.71 10.62
CA THR A 36 9.40 -2.72 12.06
C THR A 36 8.14 -1.92 12.39
N ILE A 37 7.30 -2.45 13.28
CA ILE A 37 6.18 -1.71 13.87
C ILE A 37 6.43 -1.61 15.36
N SER A 38 6.47 -0.39 15.90
CA SER A 38 6.63 -0.15 17.34
C SER A 38 5.49 0.72 17.86
N ASP A 39 4.97 0.41 19.05
CA ASP A 39 3.99 1.22 19.78
C ASP A 39 4.60 1.97 20.99
N GLY A 40 5.94 2.00 21.06
CA GLY A 40 6.71 2.56 22.17
C GLY A 40 6.92 1.60 23.35
N LYS A 41 6.21 0.46 23.41
CA LYS A 41 6.39 -0.59 24.42
C LYS A 41 6.87 -1.90 23.81
N THR A 42 6.29 -2.25 22.68
CA THR A 42 6.54 -3.48 21.92
C THR A 42 7.03 -3.11 20.54
N THR A 43 7.94 -3.91 19.99
CA THR A 43 8.37 -3.79 18.60
C THR A 43 8.23 -5.15 17.94
N PHE A 44 7.66 -5.15 16.74
CA PHE A 44 7.50 -6.32 15.89
C PHE A 44 8.32 -6.13 14.63
N ASP A 45 9.13 -7.13 14.29
CA ASP A 45 9.82 -7.21 13.02
C ASP A 45 8.98 -8.02 12.03
N ILE A 46 8.79 -7.51 10.83
CA ILE A 46 7.97 -8.12 9.78
C ILE A 46 8.84 -8.30 8.54
N GLN A 47 8.74 -9.46 7.91
CA GLN A 47 9.26 -9.68 6.57
C GLN A 47 8.18 -10.32 5.69
N LYS A 48 7.93 -9.77 4.50
CA LYS A 48 7.09 -10.36 3.46
C LYS A 48 7.90 -10.48 2.18
N ILE A 49 7.91 -11.66 1.57
CA ILE A 49 8.56 -11.89 0.27
C ILE A 49 7.50 -12.32 -0.73
N TRP A 50 7.30 -11.51 -1.77
CA TRP A 50 6.42 -11.80 -2.89
C TRP A 50 7.21 -12.10 -4.14
N ASN A 51 6.67 -12.98 -4.98
CA ASN A 51 7.02 -13.07 -6.39
C ASN A 51 5.84 -12.54 -7.21
N ILE A 52 6.08 -11.61 -8.12
CA ILE A 52 5.03 -10.96 -8.91
C ILE A 52 5.42 -10.97 -10.39
N CYS A 53 4.49 -11.39 -11.26
CA CYS A 53 4.66 -11.22 -12.71
C CYS A 53 4.21 -9.81 -13.12
N LEU A 54 5.11 -9.01 -13.70
CA LEU A 54 4.85 -7.64 -14.10
C LEU A 54 4.95 -7.47 -15.62
N ASP A 55 3.95 -6.83 -16.20
CA ASP A 55 4.04 -6.08 -17.45
C ASP A 55 3.88 -4.57 -17.12
N ALA A 56 3.92 -3.69 -18.12
CA ALA A 56 3.77 -2.25 -17.89
C ALA A 56 2.46 -1.87 -17.15
N LYS A 57 1.37 -2.61 -17.38
CA LYS A 57 0.07 -2.33 -16.76
C LYS A 57 0.03 -2.80 -15.30
N ALA A 58 0.54 -4.00 -15.03
CA ALA A 58 0.65 -4.57 -13.70
C ALA A 58 1.66 -3.78 -12.84
N ASP A 59 2.72 -3.23 -13.45
CA ASP A 59 3.67 -2.34 -12.78
C ASP A 59 2.99 -1.05 -12.28
N HIS A 60 2.19 -0.41 -13.15
CA HIS A 60 1.38 0.73 -12.75
C HIS A 60 0.35 0.37 -11.67
N ALA A 61 -0.29 -0.80 -11.79
CA ALA A 61 -1.25 -1.28 -10.80
C ALA A 61 -0.59 -1.62 -9.45
N LEU A 62 0.66 -2.10 -9.44
CA LEU A 62 1.40 -2.37 -8.22
C LEU A 62 1.57 -1.10 -7.37
N HIS A 63 1.85 0.03 -8.01
CA HIS A 63 1.93 1.33 -7.31
C HIS A 63 0.59 1.77 -6.71
N GLU A 64 -0.52 1.52 -7.41
CA GLU A 64 -1.85 1.73 -6.82
C GLU A 64 -2.08 0.78 -5.65
N LEU A 65 -1.75 -0.50 -5.78
CA LEU A 65 -1.92 -1.50 -4.73
C LEU A 65 -1.19 -1.11 -3.44
N GLU A 66 0.08 -0.66 -3.54
CA GLU A 66 0.87 -0.21 -2.38
C GLU A 66 0.14 0.88 -1.58
N LEU A 67 -0.53 1.81 -2.27
CA LEU A 67 -1.31 2.88 -1.66
C LEU A 67 -2.63 2.37 -1.08
N ARG A 68 -3.37 1.54 -1.83
CA ARG A 68 -4.66 0.99 -1.38
C ARG A 68 -4.49 0.07 -0.18
N GLU A 69 -3.38 -0.66 -0.07
CA GLU A 69 -3.03 -1.44 1.12
C GLU A 69 -2.90 -0.52 2.35
N GLN A 70 -2.25 0.64 2.21
CA GLN A 70 -2.16 1.62 3.29
C GLN A 70 -3.50 2.23 3.67
N GLN A 71 -4.34 2.60 2.69
CA GLN A 71 -5.70 3.11 2.94
C GLN A 71 -6.58 2.07 3.65
N ALA A 72 -6.51 0.82 3.23
CA ALA A 72 -7.24 -0.26 3.89
C ALA A 72 -6.73 -0.49 5.33
N SER A 73 -5.42 -0.43 5.54
CA SER A 73 -4.81 -0.61 6.86
C SER A 73 -5.31 0.44 7.87
N VAL A 74 -5.31 1.72 7.51
CA VAL A 74 -5.81 2.79 8.39
C VAL A 74 -7.34 2.77 8.53
N ALA A 75 -8.09 2.41 7.47
CA ALA A 75 -9.53 2.25 7.55
C ALA A 75 -9.96 1.15 8.54
N SER A 76 -9.12 0.14 8.79
CA SER A 76 -9.37 -0.86 9.83
C SER A 76 -9.40 -0.28 11.26
N HIS A 77 -8.86 0.93 11.44
CA HIS A 77 -8.88 1.71 12.67
C HIS A 77 -9.97 2.80 12.65
N ASN A 78 -10.91 2.74 11.70
CA ASN A 78 -11.95 3.76 11.48
C ASN A 78 -11.38 5.16 11.20
N GLU A 79 -10.20 5.25 10.60
CA GLU A 79 -9.64 6.51 10.13
C GLU A 79 -10.00 6.76 8.67
N THR A 80 -10.24 8.04 8.35
CA THR A 80 -10.46 8.54 6.97
C THR A 80 -9.21 9.28 6.52
N CYS A 81 -8.80 9.05 5.27
CA CYS A 81 -7.63 9.68 4.67
C CYS A 81 -7.99 10.73 3.63
N GLU A 82 -7.13 11.73 3.54
CA GLU A 82 -7.06 12.60 2.37
C GLU A 82 -6.56 11.80 1.16
N GLU A 83 -6.94 12.23 -0.05
CA GLU A 83 -6.41 11.62 -1.27
C GLU A 83 -4.90 11.94 -1.37
N PRO A 84 -4.04 10.93 -1.50
CA PRO A 84 -2.59 11.14 -1.52
C PRO A 84 -2.15 11.88 -2.77
N GLN A 85 -1.20 12.79 -2.61
CA GLN A 85 -0.59 13.52 -3.71
C GLN A 85 0.72 12.84 -4.12
N SER A 86 0.74 12.30 -5.34
CA SER A 86 1.94 11.72 -5.93
C SER A 86 2.84 12.81 -6.53
N LYS A 87 4.16 12.61 -6.43
CA LYS A 87 5.18 13.46 -7.06
C LYS A 87 6.27 12.58 -7.62
N LEU A 88 6.64 12.83 -8.87
CA LEU A 88 7.83 12.27 -9.49
C LEU A 88 8.94 13.33 -9.45
N SER A 89 10.09 12.97 -8.90
CA SER A 89 11.30 13.80 -8.91
C SER A 89 12.47 12.91 -9.30
N ASP A 90 13.18 13.28 -10.37
CA ASP A 90 14.26 12.48 -10.94
C ASP A 90 13.82 11.03 -11.21
N ASN A 91 14.39 10.08 -10.49
CA ASN A 91 14.07 8.66 -10.55
C ASN A 91 13.29 8.18 -9.32
N SER A 92 12.51 9.05 -8.67
CA SER A 92 11.77 8.71 -7.47
C SER A 92 10.31 9.16 -7.52
N LEU A 93 9.41 8.18 -7.41
CA LEU A 93 7.98 8.38 -7.15
C LEU A 93 7.78 8.46 -5.64
N SER A 94 7.15 9.53 -5.17
CA SER A 94 6.79 9.69 -3.76
C SER A 94 5.33 10.08 -3.61
N TRP A 95 4.74 9.71 -2.48
CA TRP A 95 3.42 10.20 -2.09
C TRP A 95 3.31 10.27 -0.57
N THR A 96 2.44 11.16 -0.11
CA THR A 96 2.12 11.32 1.31
C THR A 96 0.62 11.26 1.51
N MET A 97 0.20 10.71 2.64
CA MET A 97 -1.20 10.60 3.03
C MET A 97 -1.38 11.00 4.48
N HIS A 98 -2.40 11.82 4.73
CA HIS A 98 -2.82 12.22 6.07
C HIS A 98 -4.18 11.58 6.36
N CYS A 99 -4.29 10.93 7.50
CA CYS A 99 -5.52 10.30 7.95
C CYS A 99 -5.87 10.76 9.36
N SER A 100 -7.16 10.74 9.65
CA SER A 100 -7.69 11.12 10.95
C SER A 100 -8.91 10.29 11.31
N GLY A 101 -9.09 10.00 12.59
CA GLY A 101 -10.23 9.24 13.08
C GLY A 101 -10.36 9.28 14.60
N PRO A 102 -11.29 8.49 15.16
CA PRO A 102 -11.51 8.43 16.60
C PRO A 102 -10.25 8.04 17.38
N SER A 103 -10.00 8.72 18.50
CA SER A 103 -8.96 8.33 19.46
C SER A 103 -9.57 7.45 20.57
N PRO A 104 -8.80 6.49 21.14
CA PRO A 104 -9.09 5.87 22.44
C PRO A 104 -9.34 6.85 23.59
N ILE A 105 -8.94 8.11 23.47
CA ILE A 105 -9.24 9.18 24.43
C ILE A 105 -10.49 9.90 23.98
N GLU A 106 -11.46 9.98 24.89
CA GLU A 106 -12.68 10.75 24.71
C GLU A 106 -12.38 12.18 24.24
N ASP A 107 -13.15 12.66 23.26
CA ASP A 107 -13.06 13.99 22.65
C ASP A 107 -11.75 14.32 21.91
N LYS A 108 -10.95 13.31 21.51
CA LYS A 108 -9.75 13.52 20.70
C LYS A 108 -9.78 12.80 19.35
N ILE A 109 -8.99 13.32 18.41
CA ILE A 109 -8.82 12.77 17.07
C ILE A 109 -7.39 12.24 16.93
N GLY A 110 -7.28 10.94 16.66
CA GLY A 110 -6.02 10.31 16.28
C GLY A 110 -5.59 10.76 14.88
N LYS A 111 -4.28 10.89 14.66
CA LYS A 111 -3.74 11.30 13.36
C LYS A 111 -2.72 10.29 12.87
N THR A 112 -2.89 9.81 11.65
CA THR A 112 -1.88 8.99 10.97
C THR A 112 -1.26 9.78 9.82
N TYR A 113 0.06 9.79 9.78
CA TYR A 113 0.84 10.30 8.66
C TYR A 113 1.57 9.15 7.99
N ILE A 114 1.45 9.07 6.66
CA ILE A 114 2.10 8.04 5.85
C ILE A 114 2.92 8.75 4.79
N GLN A 115 4.18 8.35 4.70
CA GLN A 115 5.08 8.77 3.64
C GLN A 115 5.61 7.53 2.94
N HIS A 116 5.55 7.53 1.62
CA HIS A 116 6.09 6.48 0.80
C HIS A 116 6.94 7.06 -0.32
N SER A 117 8.00 6.35 -0.66
CA SER A 117 8.90 6.68 -1.76
C SER A 117 9.35 5.40 -2.43
N THR A 118 9.26 5.34 -3.75
CA THR A 118 9.96 4.36 -4.60
C THR A 118 11.05 5.07 -5.38
N THR A 119 12.27 4.52 -5.35
CA THR A 119 13.41 4.95 -6.16
C THR A 119 13.73 3.86 -7.19
N PHE A 120 13.77 4.24 -8.45
CA PHE A 120 14.11 3.38 -9.58
C PHE A 120 15.63 3.41 -9.77
N LEU A 121 16.33 2.35 -9.34
CA LEU A 121 17.80 2.28 -9.39
C LEU A 121 18.29 1.86 -10.78
N ALA A 122 17.57 0.93 -11.39
CA ALA A 122 17.75 0.44 -12.75
C ALA A 122 16.40 -0.03 -13.31
N SER A 123 16.37 -0.46 -14.56
CA SER A 123 15.15 -1.03 -15.17
C SER A 123 14.75 -2.36 -14.51
N ASP A 124 15.70 -3.08 -13.93
CA ASP A 124 15.55 -4.39 -13.28
C ASP A 124 15.68 -4.33 -11.74
N GLU A 125 15.81 -3.14 -11.16
CA GLU A 125 15.97 -2.94 -9.72
C GLU A 125 15.31 -1.65 -9.22
N ALA A 126 14.49 -1.77 -8.18
CA ALA A 126 13.88 -0.64 -7.49
C ALA A 126 13.88 -0.85 -5.97
N ARG A 127 13.79 0.25 -5.22
CA ARG A 127 13.68 0.24 -3.77
C ARG A 127 12.53 1.13 -3.35
N SER A 128 11.68 0.66 -2.44
CA SER A 128 10.70 1.53 -1.79
C SER A 128 10.89 1.62 -0.29
N GLU A 129 10.45 2.72 0.28
CA GLU A 129 10.50 3.00 1.71
C GLU A 129 9.15 3.59 2.12
N SER A 130 8.59 3.07 3.21
CA SER A 130 7.36 3.58 3.82
C SER A 130 7.61 3.89 5.28
N VAL A 131 7.17 5.07 5.73
CA VAL A 131 7.12 5.44 7.14
C VAL A 131 5.68 5.77 7.49
N ILE A 132 5.16 5.11 8.51
CA ILE A 132 3.82 5.31 9.04
C ILE A 132 3.97 5.79 10.47
N VAL A 133 3.38 6.94 10.79
CA VAL A 133 3.41 7.50 12.15
C VAL A 133 1.98 7.73 12.58
N ASN A 134 1.51 6.94 13.54
CA ASN A 134 0.27 7.22 14.24
C ASN A 134 0.60 8.05 15.48
N ARG A 135 -0.03 9.20 15.58
CA ARG A 135 0.05 10.08 16.74
C ARG A 135 -1.33 10.17 17.36
N ASP A 136 -1.43 9.54 18.51
CA ASP A 136 -2.42 9.87 19.51
C ASP A 136 -1.73 10.39 20.77
N ASN A 137 -2.47 11.07 21.65
CA ASN A 137 -1.95 11.67 22.87
C ASN A 137 -1.59 10.63 23.94
N LEU A 138 -2.02 9.37 23.79
CA LEU A 138 -1.66 8.27 24.70
C LEU A 138 -0.73 7.23 24.06
N ILE A 139 -0.85 7.02 22.74
CA ILE A 139 -0.13 5.98 22.02
C ILE A 139 0.52 6.63 20.81
N GLN A 140 1.83 6.49 20.71
CA GLN A 140 2.57 6.83 19.51
C GLN A 140 3.07 5.52 18.91
N SER A 141 2.58 5.19 17.71
CA SER A 141 3.12 4.06 16.97
C SER A 141 3.85 4.51 15.72
N ARG A 142 4.87 3.74 15.35
CA ARG A 142 5.69 3.98 14.17
C ARG A 142 5.94 2.68 13.43
N GLY A 143 5.52 2.66 12.17
CA GLY A 143 5.93 1.68 11.17
C GLY A 143 7.06 2.23 10.31
N SER A 144 8.05 1.40 10.00
CA SER A 144 9.08 1.69 9.01
C SER A 144 9.31 0.46 8.17
N PHE A 145 9.20 0.59 6.85
CA PHE A 145 9.33 -0.51 5.90
C PHE A 145 10.30 -0.12 4.80
N VAL A 146 11.13 -1.08 4.41
CA VAL A 146 12.02 -1.00 3.25
C VAL A 146 11.71 -2.20 2.38
N THR A 147 11.45 -1.94 1.10
CA THR A 147 11.18 -2.96 0.10
C THR A 147 12.28 -2.95 -0.93
N ARG A 148 12.89 -4.11 -1.17
CA ARG A 148 13.83 -4.31 -2.27
C ARG A 148 13.13 -5.09 -3.38
N MET A 149 13.20 -4.57 -4.59
CA MET A 149 12.54 -5.13 -5.75
C MET A 149 13.58 -5.45 -6.80
N LYS A 150 13.62 -6.70 -7.26
CA LYS A 150 14.57 -7.12 -8.27
C LYS A 150 13.93 -8.06 -9.27
N ARG A 151 14.25 -7.87 -10.55
CA ARG A 151 13.83 -8.79 -11.61
C ARG A 151 14.62 -10.09 -11.52
N LEU A 152 13.90 -11.21 -11.61
CA LEU A 152 14.46 -12.56 -11.62
C LEU A 152 14.56 -13.15 -13.04
N GLY A 153 13.86 -12.57 -14.00
CA GLY A 153 13.83 -13.02 -15.40
C GLY A 153 12.43 -12.91 -15.99
N ALA A 154 12.12 -13.75 -16.98
CA ALA A 154 10.78 -13.83 -17.55
C ALA A 154 9.76 -14.39 -16.54
N CYS A 155 8.48 -14.04 -16.71
CA CYS A 155 7.41 -14.75 -16.02
C CYS A 155 7.40 -16.22 -16.44
N GLN A 156 7.04 -17.11 -15.50
CA GLN A 156 6.85 -18.52 -15.81
C GLN A 156 5.60 -18.69 -16.68
N ASP A 157 5.57 -19.66 -17.58
CA ASP A 157 4.47 -19.87 -18.55
C ASP A 157 3.07 -19.96 -17.92
N SER A 158 2.99 -20.34 -16.64
CA SER A 158 1.73 -20.45 -15.89
C SER A 158 1.26 -19.15 -15.21
N LEU A 159 2.09 -18.10 -15.18
CA LEU A 159 1.78 -16.84 -14.51
C LEU A 159 1.37 -15.77 -15.52
N GLN A 160 0.27 -15.10 -15.25
CA GLN A 160 -0.18 -13.94 -16.01
C GLN A 160 0.35 -12.65 -15.36
N PRO A 161 0.56 -11.56 -16.13
CA PRO A 161 0.85 -10.26 -15.56
C PRO A 161 -0.20 -9.84 -14.52
N GLY A 162 0.28 -9.42 -13.34
CA GLY A 162 -0.54 -9.15 -12.17
C GLY A 162 -0.61 -10.30 -11.16
N ASP A 163 -0.22 -11.53 -11.53
CA ASP A 163 -0.21 -12.65 -10.58
C ASP A 163 0.89 -12.47 -9.54
N MET A 164 0.51 -12.73 -8.28
CA MET A 164 1.36 -12.59 -7.10
C MET A 164 1.38 -13.90 -6.32
N MET A 165 2.55 -14.28 -5.82
CA MET A 165 2.73 -15.42 -4.93
C MET A 165 3.44 -14.99 -3.65
N LEU A 166 2.78 -15.16 -2.51
CA LEU A 166 3.42 -14.94 -1.22
C LEU A 166 4.33 -16.13 -0.92
N MET A 167 5.63 -15.87 -0.92
CA MET A 167 6.65 -16.88 -0.70
C MET A 167 6.94 -17.04 0.78
N HIS A 168 7.04 -15.92 1.51
CA HIS A 168 7.33 -15.88 2.94
C HIS A 168 6.57 -14.77 3.63
N TRP A 169 6.10 -15.05 4.85
CA TRP A 169 5.64 -14.02 5.77
C TRP A 169 6.12 -14.34 7.18
N ARG A 170 7.11 -13.59 7.65
CA ARG A 170 7.69 -13.76 8.97
C ARG A 170 7.33 -12.63 9.90
N VAL A 171 7.11 -12.96 11.17
CA VAL A 171 6.96 -12.00 12.27
C VAL A 171 7.93 -12.40 13.38
N ASN A 172 8.79 -11.49 13.80
CA ASN A 172 9.88 -11.73 14.76
C ASN A 172 10.76 -12.95 14.37
N GLY A 173 10.97 -13.13 13.06
CA GLY A 173 11.74 -14.23 12.49
C GLY A 173 10.96 -15.54 12.33
N GLU A 174 9.75 -15.67 12.88
CA GLU A 174 8.94 -16.88 12.78
C GLU A 174 8.05 -16.88 11.53
N GLU A 175 8.03 -17.99 10.78
CA GLU A 175 7.17 -18.16 9.61
C GLU A 175 5.69 -18.28 10.02
N THR A 176 4.92 -17.26 9.65
CA THR A 176 3.47 -17.20 9.88
C THR A 176 2.68 -17.82 8.73
N LEU A 177 3.27 -17.90 7.53
CA LEU A 177 2.61 -18.45 6.36
C LEU A 177 2.39 -19.96 6.53
N LYS A 178 1.13 -20.39 6.54
CA LYS A 178 0.76 -21.82 6.66
C LYS A 178 0.68 -22.56 5.33
N GLY A 179 0.81 -21.84 4.22
CA GLY A 179 0.79 -22.39 2.87
C GLY A 179 0.93 -21.29 1.83
N ARG A 180 1.30 -21.66 0.60
CA ARG A 180 1.43 -20.69 -0.51
C ARG A 180 0.11 -19.96 -0.74
N GLN A 181 0.18 -18.64 -0.88
CA GLN A 181 -0.96 -17.80 -1.22
C GLN A 181 -0.77 -17.18 -2.60
N SER A 182 -1.60 -17.60 -3.55
CA SER A 182 -1.72 -16.95 -4.85
C SER A 182 -2.71 -15.79 -4.73
N ARG A 183 -2.33 -14.63 -5.27
CA ARG A 183 -3.17 -13.44 -5.37
C ARG A 183 -3.00 -12.80 -6.75
N ASN A 184 -3.75 -11.74 -7.00
CA ASN A 184 -3.63 -10.95 -8.21
C ASN A 184 -3.75 -9.46 -7.87
N ILE A 185 -2.85 -8.62 -8.40
CA ILE A 185 -2.76 -7.19 -8.11
C ILE A 185 -4.13 -6.51 -8.27
N TYR A 186 -4.83 -6.78 -9.37
CA TYR A 186 -6.10 -6.12 -9.68
C TYR A 186 -7.21 -6.54 -8.71
N SER A 187 -7.26 -7.82 -8.35
CA SER A 187 -8.21 -8.33 -7.35
C SER A 187 -7.94 -7.74 -5.97
N GLU A 188 -6.67 -7.62 -5.56
CA GLU A 188 -6.31 -7.02 -4.28
C GLU A 188 -6.67 -5.54 -4.22
N ILE A 189 -6.45 -4.78 -5.29
CA ILE A 189 -6.90 -3.38 -5.39
C ILE A 189 -8.42 -3.29 -5.18
N ALA A 190 -9.21 -4.11 -5.89
CA ALA A 190 -10.67 -4.12 -5.74
C ALA A 190 -11.08 -4.47 -4.31
N ASN A 191 -10.47 -5.50 -3.72
CA ASN A 191 -10.71 -5.93 -2.34
C ASN A 191 -10.41 -4.80 -1.33
N HIS A 192 -9.30 -4.08 -1.50
CA HIS A 192 -8.94 -2.97 -0.63
C HIS A 192 -9.90 -1.78 -0.76
N ILE A 193 -10.37 -1.48 -1.98
CA ILE A 193 -11.38 -0.45 -2.21
C ILE A 193 -12.70 -0.82 -1.52
N GLU A 194 -13.17 -2.05 -1.68
CA GLU A 194 -14.39 -2.53 -1.04
C GLU A 194 -14.27 -2.55 0.49
N PHE A 195 -13.16 -3.06 1.01
CA PHE A 195 -12.89 -3.08 2.45
C PHE A 195 -12.91 -1.67 3.03
N THR A 196 -12.21 -0.73 2.40
CA THR A 196 -12.16 0.68 2.84
C THR A 196 -13.56 1.28 2.87
N LYS A 197 -14.34 1.12 1.80
CA LYS A 197 -15.74 1.59 1.74
C LYS A 197 -16.59 0.97 2.85
N SER A 198 -16.43 -0.32 3.14
CA SER A 198 -17.20 -1.02 4.17
C SER A 198 -16.96 -0.48 5.58
N ARG A 199 -15.73 -0.02 5.86
CA ARG A 199 -15.37 0.56 7.16
C ARG A 199 -15.89 1.98 7.32
N LEU A 200 -15.83 2.77 6.26
CA LEU A 200 -16.28 4.16 6.29
C LEU A 200 -17.81 4.30 6.26
N ALA A 201 -18.52 3.33 5.66
CA ALA A 201 -19.99 3.33 5.65
C ALA A 201 -20.62 2.96 7.00
N GLN A 202 -19.83 2.49 7.97
CA GLN A 202 -20.27 2.14 9.33
C GLN A 202 -20.13 3.29 10.33
N GLN A 203 -19.63 4.46 9.89
CA GLN A 203 -19.51 5.69 10.66
C GLN A 203 -20.80 6.51 10.58
#